data_AF-A0A382JJU6-F1
#
_entry.id   AF-A0A382JJU6-F1
#
_cell.length_a   1.000
_cell.length_b   1.000
_cell.length_c   1.000
_cell.angle_alpha   90.00
_cell.angle_beta   90.00
_cell.angle_gamma   90.00
#
_symmetry.space_group_name_H-M   'P 1'
#
loop_
_entity.id
_entity.type
_entity.pdbx_description
1 polymer ?
#
loop_
_entity_poly.entity_id
_entity_poly.type
_entity_poly.pdbx_seq_one_letter_code
_entity_poly.pdbx_strand_id
1 'polypeptide(L)'
;MVKERRDKSEDDKKIKKESDLKKFLKKRSFLYLMCAVVFVVFFVPDMIAPSDLENKLVENLESDEQNTAWNIVKSYNGPDNSGYNLFDAIISQTENAYPNERILKHNDTMLEVSILDIQEQNGIIFYEVHFTFQTYNAVREYIWNVNIQTEEIIPVNDDARKMMNIVDFYD
;
A
#
# COMPACT_ATOMS: atom_id res chain seq x y z
N MET A 1 39.44 -19.82 -71.68
CA MET A 1 39.73 -21.10 -71.01
C MET A 1 40.24 -20.81 -69.60
N VAL A 2 39.77 -21.58 -68.63
CA VAL A 2 39.53 -21.24 -67.22
C VAL A 2 40.80 -20.81 -66.45
N LYS A 3 40.66 -19.74 -65.67
CA LYS A 3 41.68 -19.14 -64.79
C LYS A 3 41.23 -19.33 -63.34
N GLU A 4 42.05 -20.08 -62.57
CA GLU A 4 42.31 -19.96 -61.12
C GLU A 4 41.16 -20.17 -60.10
N ARG A 5 41.32 -20.59 -58.84
CA ARG A 5 42.39 -21.14 -57.98
C ARG A 5 41.76 -21.42 -56.60
N ARG A 6 42.35 -22.37 -55.86
CA ARG A 6 42.57 -22.44 -54.39
C ARG A 6 41.35 -22.57 -53.46
N ASP A 7 41.22 -23.64 -52.67
CA ASP A 7 42.07 -24.17 -51.57
C ASP A 7 41.83 -23.44 -50.23
N LYS A 8 41.50 -24.26 -49.22
CA LYS A 8 41.68 -24.09 -47.76
C LYS A 8 40.88 -22.99 -47.02
N SER A 9 40.03 -23.45 -46.09
CA SER A 9 40.24 -23.48 -44.63
C SER A 9 39.79 -22.16 -44.02
N GLU A 10 38.95 -22.13 -42.99
CA GLU A 10 39.35 -22.42 -41.61
C GLU A 10 38.09 -22.48 -40.73
N ASP A 11 38.28 -23.13 -39.60
CA ASP A 11 37.43 -23.06 -38.42
C ASP A 11 36.80 -21.68 -38.21
N ASP A 12 35.48 -21.65 -38.05
CA ASP A 12 34.88 -20.63 -37.21
C ASP A 12 33.83 -21.28 -36.31
N LYS A 13 34.29 -21.55 -35.08
CA LYS A 13 33.47 -21.81 -33.90
C LYS A 13 32.25 -20.90 -33.95
N LYS A 14 31.05 -21.49 -34.02
CA LYS A 14 29.80 -20.79 -33.69
C LYS A 14 29.88 -20.28 -32.26
N ILE A 15 30.50 -19.13 -32.07
CA ILE A 15 30.27 -18.29 -30.89
C ILE A 15 28.84 -17.80 -31.07
N LYS A 16 27.88 -18.53 -30.50
CA LYS A 16 26.53 -18.01 -30.29
C LYS A 16 26.71 -16.74 -29.48
N LYS A 17 26.66 -15.58 -30.15
CA LYS A 17 26.52 -14.28 -29.49
C LYS A 17 25.26 -14.37 -28.65
N GLU A 18 25.40 -14.60 -27.35
CA GLU A 18 24.33 -14.24 -26.43
C GLU A 18 24.08 -12.74 -26.63
N SER A 19 22.86 -12.43 -27.04
CA SER A 19 22.38 -11.06 -27.23
C SER A 19 22.66 -10.24 -25.97
N ASP A 20 23.19 -9.03 -26.14
CA ASP A 20 23.46 -8.08 -25.04
C ASP A 20 22.20 -7.80 -24.21
N LEU A 21 21.00 -7.98 -24.77
CA LEU A 21 19.72 -7.93 -24.04
C LEU A 21 19.62 -9.00 -22.95
N LYS A 22 20.14 -10.20 -23.19
CA LYS A 22 20.11 -11.31 -22.24
C LYS A 22 21.08 -11.07 -21.08
N LYS A 23 22.23 -10.42 -21.37
CA LYS A 23 23.16 -9.92 -20.35
C LYS A 23 22.56 -8.75 -19.57
N PHE A 24 21.78 -7.88 -20.22
CA PHE A 24 21.09 -6.77 -19.58
C PHE A 24 20.02 -7.24 -18.60
N LEU A 25 19.17 -8.18 -19.02
CA LEU A 25 18.16 -8.81 -18.15
C LEU A 25 18.85 -9.48 -16.96
N LYS A 26 19.88 -10.31 -17.18
CA LYS A 26 20.56 -11.03 -16.10
C LYS A 26 21.27 -10.14 -15.08
N LYS A 27 21.71 -8.93 -15.45
CA LYS A 27 22.51 -8.06 -14.57
C LYS A 27 21.67 -7.08 -13.71
N ARG A 28 20.36 -6.97 -13.95
CA ARG A 28 19.44 -6.18 -13.10
C ARG A 28 18.11 -6.88 -12.75
N SER A 29 17.86 -8.08 -13.26
CA SER A 29 16.58 -8.80 -13.08
C SER A 29 16.22 -9.14 -11.63
N PHE A 30 17.15 -9.12 -10.68
CA PHE A 30 16.82 -9.44 -9.28
C PHE A 30 16.14 -8.29 -8.53
N LEU A 31 16.37 -7.03 -8.94
CA LEU A 31 15.78 -5.87 -8.27
C LEU A 31 14.43 -5.45 -8.87
N TYR A 32 14.19 -5.77 -10.15
CA TYR A 32 12.92 -5.48 -10.83
C TYR A 32 11.82 -6.53 -10.62
N LEU A 33 12.12 -7.65 -9.94
CA LEU A 33 11.13 -8.68 -9.63
C LEU A 33 10.52 -8.54 -8.22
N MET A 34 11.08 -7.66 -7.36
CA MET A 34 10.59 -7.46 -5.98
C MET A 34 9.54 -6.36 -5.84
N CYS A 35 9.21 -5.63 -6.91
CA CYS A 35 8.03 -4.75 -6.95
C CYS A 35 6.96 -5.36 -7.85
N ALA A 36 6.52 -6.58 -7.52
CA ALA A 36 5.23 -7.04 -7.97
C ALA A 36 4.16 -6.28 -7.17
N VAL A 37 3.91 -5.02 -7.52
CA VAL A 37 2.73 -4.30 -7.04
C VAL A 37 1.54 -5.02 -7.67
N VAL A 38 0.87 -5.82 -6.87
CA VAL A 38 -0.39 -6.47 -7.25
C VAL A 38 -1.44 -5.36 -7.33
N PHE A 39 -1.76 -4.93 -8.55
CA PHE A 39 -2.92 -4.06 -8.77
C PHE A 39 -4.19 -4.91 -8.63
N VAL A 40 -4.88 -4.80 -7.48
CA VAL A 40 -6.24 -5.33 -7.37
C VAL A 40 -7.22 -4.22 -7.77
N VAL A 41 -7.70 -4.28 -9.02
CA VAL A 41 -8.78 -3.41 -9.50
C VAL A 41 -10.12 -4.05 -9.11
N PHE A 42 -10.75 -3.55 -8.05
CA PHE A 42 -12.09 -3.98 -7.65
C PHE A 42 -13.16 -3.15 -8.37
N PHE A 43 -13.98 -3.81 -9.20
CA PHE A 43 -15.29 -3.30 -9.61
C PHE A 43 -16.35 -3.96 -8.71
N VAL A 44 -17.08 -3.17 -7.91
CA VAL A 44 -18.20 -3.68 -7.10
C VAL A 44 -19.46 -2.91 -7.49
N PRO A 45 -20.49 -3.57 -8.05
CA PRO A 45 -21.82 -2.96 -8.16
C PRO A 45 -22.58 -3.12 -6.83
N ASP A 46 -23.19 -2.01 -6.41
CA ASP A 46 -24.14 -1.82 -5.31
C ASP A 46 -23.64 -1.93 -3.85
N MET A 47 -23.49 -0.73 -3.25
CA MET A 47 -23.69 -0.39 -1.84
C MET A 47 -23.01 -1.29 -0.80
N ILE A 48 -21.70 -1.06 -0.61
CA ILE A 48 -20.95 -1.62 0.52
C ILE A 48 -21.46 -0.98 1.83
N ALA A 49 -21.91 -1.80 2.79
CA ALA A 49 -22.16 -1.34 4.16
C ALA A 49 -20.81 -1.06 4.86
N PRO A 50 -20.71 -0.14 5.83
CA PRO A 50 -19.45 0.13 6.53
C PRO A 50 -18.79 -1.13 7.11
N SER A 51 -19.59 -2.13 7.52
CA SER A 51 -19.12 -3.44 7.98
C SER A 51 -18.50 -4.30 6.86
N ASP A 52 -19.07 -4.26 5.65
CA ASP A 52 -18.54 -5.02 4.50
C ASP A 52 -17.27 -4.37 3.95
N LEU A 53 -17.16 -3.05 4.12
CA LEU A 53 -15.97 -2.28 3.81
C LEU A 53 -14.84 -2.67 4.75
N GLU A 54 -15.13 -2.71 6.05
CA GLU A 54 -14.18 -3.13 7.06
C GLU A 54 -13.67 -4.55 6.83
N ASN A 55 -14.58 -5.51 6.56
CA ASN A 55 -14.20 -6.89 6.27
C ASN A 55 -13.24 -6.98 5.07
N LYS A 56 -13.47 -6.20 4.01
CA LYS A 56 -12.58 -6.15 2.85
C LYS A 56 -11.22 -5.53 3.13
N LEU A 57 -11.15 -4.55 4.03
CA LEU A 57 -9.86 -3.96 4.44
C LEU A 57 -9.02 -4.98 5.21
N VAL A 58 -9.66 -5.75 6.10
CA VAL A 58 -9.00 -6.79 6.90
C VAL A 58 -8.58 -8.00 6.06
N GLU A 59 -9.34 -8.35 5.01
CA GLU A 59 -8.97 -9.44 4.07
C GLU A 59 -7.65 -9.18 3.32
N ASN A 60 -7.22 -7.92 3.17
CA ASN A 60 -5.97 -7.57 2.50
C ASN A 60 -4.74 -7.69 3.41
N LEU A 61 -4.91 -7.95 4.70
CA LEU A 61 -3.82 -8.06 5.68
C LEU A 61 -3.36 -9.51 5.79
N GLU A 62 -2.06 -9.74 5.64
CA GLU A 62 -1.49 -11.09 5.48
C GLU A 62 -1.13 -11.76 6.82
N SER A 63 -1.00 -10.99 7.92
CA SER A 63 -0.57 -11.51 9.22
C SER A 63 -1.42 -11.02 10.41
N ASP A 64 -1.36 -11.76 11.52
CA ASP A 64 -2.03 -11.39 12.78
C ASP A 64 -1.46 -10.09 13.36
N GLU A 65 -0.16 -9.85 13.18
CA GLU A 65 0.50 -8.61 13.61
C GLU A 65 0.06 -7.40 12.78
N GLN A 66 -0.09 -7.57 11.46
CA GLN A 66 -0.66 -6.54 10.58
C GLN A 66 -2.09 -6.21 10.99
N ASN A 67 -2.91 -7.24 11.24
CA ASN A 67 -4.27 -7.07 11.78
C ASN A 67 -4.26 -6.33 13.13
N THR A 68 -3.30 -6.64 14.00
CA THR A 68 -3.16 -5.96 15.30
C THR A 68 -2.78 -4.48 15.12
N ALA A 69 -1.80 -4.18 14.26
CA ALA A 69 -1.41 -2.81 13.96
C ALA A 69 -2.57 -1.99 13.40
N TRP A 70 -3.36 -2.56 12.48
CA TRP A 70 -4.58 -1.93 11.98
C TRP A 70 -5.62 -1.70 13.08
N ASN A 71 -5.88 -2.71 13.91
CA ASN A 71 -6.87 -2.60 14.99
C ASN A 71 -6.51 -1.52 16.01
N ILE A 72 -5.21 -1.32 16.29
CA ILE A 72 -4.73 -0.23 17.15
C ILE A 72 -5.06 1.13 16.53
N VAL A 73 -4.71 1.34 15.25
CA VAL A 73 -5.03 2.59 14.53
C VAL A 73 -6.53 2.83 14.48
N LYS A 74 -7.30 1.79 14.13
CA LYS A 74 -8.75 1.85 13.99
C LYS A 74 -9.44 2.25 15.29
N SER A 75 -9.01 1.69 16.41
CA SER A 75 -9.67 1.84 17.71
C SER A 75 -9.21 3.05 18.52
N TYR A 76 -8.15 3.75 18.08
CA TYR A 76 -7.62 4.93 18.76
C TYR A 76 -8.70 6.02 18.93
N ASN A 77 -9.01 6.39 20.17
CA ASN A 77 -10.08 7.32 20.53
C ASN A 77 -9.60 8.47 21.41
N GLY A 78 -8.33 8.86 21.23
CA GLY A 78 -7.71 9.98 21.94
C GLY A 78 -7.35 9.64 23.38
N PRO A 79 -6.77 10.59 24.14
CA PRO A 79 -6.25 10.34 25.48
C PRO A 79 -7.32 10.08 26.54
N ASP A 80 -8.54 10.58 26.34
CA ASP A 80 -9.63 10.51 27.32
C ASP A 80 -10.63 9.37 27.05
N ASN A 81 -10.42 8.60 25.97
CA ASN A 81 -11.26 7.48 25.53
C ASN A 81 -12.77 7.80 25.40
N SER A 82 -13.16 9.07 25.27
CA SER A 82 -14.56 9.52 25.31
C SER A 82 -15.20 9.75 23.93
N GLY A 83 -14.38 9.70 22.87
CA GLY A 83 -14.72 10.25 21.56
C GLY A 83 -14.90 9.26 20.43
N TYR A 84 -15.06 9.81 19.22
CA TYR A 84 -14.97 9.02 17.99
C TYR A 84 -13.59 8.37 17.89
N ASN A 85 -13.55 7.10 17.49
CA ASN A 85 -12.28 6.50 17.12
C ASN A 85 -11.76 7.10 15.81
N LEU A 86 -10.46 6.96 15.57
CA LEU A 86 -9.75 7.57 14.46
C LEU A 86 -10.32 7.15 13.11
N PHE A 87 -10.74 5.88 12.97
CA PHE A 87 -11.40 5.42 11.75
C PHE A 87 -12.73 6.13 11.52
N ASP A 88 -13.61 6.16 12.52
CA ASP A 88 -14.91 6.83 12.46
C ASP A 88 -14.75 8.33 12.20
N ALA A 89 -13.73 8.96 12.80
CA ALA A 89 -13.40 10.36 12.55
C ALA A 89 -13.01 10.59 11.09
N ILE A 90 -12.17 9.73 10.49
CA ILE A 90 -11.80 9.85 9.07
C ILE A 90 -13.02 9.67 8.16
N ILE A 91 -13.87 8.68 8.46
CA ILE A 91 -15.09 8.43 7.69
C ILE A 91 -16.04 9.62 7.78
N SER A 92 -16.32 10.11 8.98
CA SER A 92 -17.19 11.27 9.23
C SER A 92 -16.67 12.54 8.53
N GLN A 93 -15.38 12.84 8.67
CA GLN A 93 -14.76 13.99 8.00
C GLN A 93 -14.81 13.88 6.48
N THR A 94 -14.72 12.65 5.96
CA THR A 94 -14.85 12.40 4.52
C THR A 94 -16.30 12.63 4.06
N GLU A 95 -17.30 12.09 4.77
CA GLU A 95 -18.71 12.34 4.43
C GLU A 95 -19.07 13.83 4.52
N ASN A 96 -18.57 14.54 5.53
CA ASN A 96 -18.78 15.98 5.72
C ASN A 96 -18.17 16.84 4.60
N ALA A 97 -17.10 16.36 3.96
CA ALA A 97 -16.51 17.03 2.80
C ALA A 97 -17.37 16.90 1.53
N TYR A 98 -18.29 15.92 1.49
CA TYR A 98 -19.19 15.66 0.36
C TYR A 98 -20.65 15.55 0.84
N PRO A 99 -21.23 16.60 1.46
CA PRO A 99 -22.48 16.51 2.23
C PRO A 99 -23.72 16.17 1.39
N ASN A 100 -23.67 16.40 0.08
CA ASN A 100 -24.76 16.14 -0.85
C ASN A 100 -24.56 14.82 -1.63
N GLU A 101 -23.51 14.08 -1.33
CA GLU A 101 -23.13 12.87 -2.05
C GLU A 101 -23.05 11.68 -1.09
N ARG A 102 -23.30 10.49 -1.61
CA ARG A 102 -23.06 9.25 -0.85
C ARG A 102 -21.67 8.74 -1.16
N ILE A 103 -20.64 9.52 -0.80
CA ILE A 103 -19.28 9.32 -1.29
C ILE A 103 -18.74 7.91 -0.98
N LEU A 104 -19.01 7.37 0.21
CA LEU A 104 -18.62 6.00 0.58
C LEU A 104 -19.30 4.89 -0.25
N LYS A 105 -20.44 5.21 -0.87
CA LYS A 105 -21.22 4.30 -1.72
C LYS A 105 -21.00 4.55 -3.21
N HIS A 106 -20.15 5.50 -3.57
CA HIS A 106 -19.86 5.82 -4.96
C HIS A 106 -18.95 4.74 -5.56
N ASN A 107 -19.22 4.33 -6.80
CA ASN A 107 -18.47 3.23 -7.44
C ASN A 107 -16.98 3.56 -7.66
N ASP A 108 -16.67 4.85 -7.79
CA ASP A 108 -15.29 5.33 -7.95
C ASP A 108 -14.58 5.61 -6.61
N THR A 109 -15.23 5.28 -5.48
CA THR A 109 -14.62 5.39 -4.16
C THR A 109 -13.94 4.07 -3.79
N MET A 110 -12.67 4.16 -3.45
CA MET A 110 -11.84 3.02 -3.05
C MET A 110 -11.13 3.33 -1.75
N LEU A 111 -11.09 2.32 -0.88
CA LEU A 111 -10.43 2.35 0.41
C LEU A 111 -9.45 1.21 0.47
N GLU A 112 -8.24 1.50 0.92
CA GLU A 112 -7.16 0.52 0.96
C GLU A 112 -6.36 0.69 2.24
N VAL A 113 -6.03 -0.44 2.88
CA VAL A 113 -5.07 -0.50 3.98
C VAL A 113 -3.90 -1.35 3.49
N SER A 114 -2.69 -0.84 3.63
CA SER A 114 -1.47 -1.62 3.46
C SER A 114 -0.57 -1.41 4.66
N ILE A 115 0.16 -2.46 5.07
CA ILE A 115 0.98 -2.45 6.27
C ILE A 115 2.37 -2.95 5.92
N LEU A 116 3.37 -2.17 6.27
CA LEU A 116 4.77 -2.45 6.03
C LEU A 116 5.48 -2.73 7.36
N ASP A 117 6.20 -3.85 7.40
CA ASP A 117 7.03 -4.19 8.54
C ASP A 117 8.30 -3.31 8.51
N ILE A 118 8.38 -2.33 9.41
CA ILE A 118 9.56 -1.47 9.52
C ILE A 118 10.44 -1.98 10.67
N GLN A 119 11.53 -2.67 10.32
CA GLN A 119 12.36 -3.37 11.31
C GLN A 119 12.97 -2.45 12.38
N GLU A 120 12.75 -2.91 13.61
CA GLU A 120 13.51 -2.85 14.86
C GLU A 120 14.76 -1.94 14.98
N GLN A 121 14.62 -0.90 15.79
CA GLN A 121 15.74 -0.43 16.63
C GLN A 121 15.49 -0.90 18.08
N ASN A 122 16.43 -1.64 18.65
CA ASN A 122 16.45 -2.06 20.07
C ASN A 122 15.32 -3.00 20.55
N GLY A 123 14.82 -3.92 19.73
CA GLY A 123 13.78 -4.87 20.19
C GLY A 123 12.34 -4.37 20.03
N ILE A 124 12.16 -3.16 19.49
CA ILE A 124 10.85 -2.52 19.30
C ILE A 124 10.45 -2.61 17.83
N ILE A 125 9.41 -3.39 17.54
CA ILE A 125 8.88 -3.57 16.18
C ILE A 125 7.78 -2.54 15.95
N PHE A 126 8.01 -1.65 14.97
CA PHE A 126 6.97 -0.77 14.46
C PHE A 126 6.42 -1.34 13.15
N TYR A 127 5.14 -1.07 12.90
CA TYR A 127 4.45 -1.34 11.65
C TYR A 127 4.04 0.00 11.06
N GLU A 128 4.37 0.25 9.80
CA GLU A 128 3.92 1.44 9.07
C GLU A 128 2.59 1.11 8.40
N VAL A 129 1.52 1.71 8.91
CA VAL A 129 0.16 1.53 8.43
C VAL A 129 -0.18 2.66 7.48
N HIS A 130 -0.46 2.30 6.23
CA HIS A 130 -0.96 3.18 5.20
C HIS A 130 -2.46 2.96 5.03
N PHE A 131 -3.25 4.01 5.24
CA PHE A 131 -4.66 4.04 4.88
C PHE A 131 -4.88 5.03 3.74
N THR A 132 -5.37 4.55 2.61
CA THR A 132 -5.65 5.37 1.44
C THR A 132 -7.15 5.47 1.21
N PHE A 133 -7.62 6.70 1.08
CA PHE A 133 -8.96 7.06 0.67
C PHE A 133 -8.93 7.70 -0.72
N GLN A 134 -9.40 6.98 -1.72
CA GLN A 134 -9.53 7.47 -3.08
C GLN A 134 -11.00 7.71 -3.44
N THR A 135 -11.28 8.90 -3.96
CA THR A 135 -12.56 9.30 -4.57
C THR A 135 -12.36 9.60 -6.05
N TYR A 136 -13.44 9.91 -6.76
CA TYR A 136 -13.37 10.41 -8.14
C TYR A 136 -12.62 11.76 -8.29
N ASN A 137 -12.47 12.53 -7.21
CA ASN A 137 -11.87 13.87 -7.25
C ASN A 137 -10.51 13.97 -6.55
N ALA A 138 -10.21 13.09 -5.58
CA ALA A 138 -9.05 13.22 -4.72
C ALA A 138 -8.60 11.86 -4.17
N VAL A 139 -7.29 11.74 -3.98
CA VAL A 139 -6.66 10.66 -3.21
C VAL A 139 -6.07 11.29 -1.95
N ARG A 140 -6.38 10.70 -0.80
CA ARG A 140 -5.78 11.04 0.49
C ARG A 140 -5.13 9.81 1.07
N GLU A 141 -3.98 9.99 1.68
CA GLU A 141 -3.24 8.93 2.32
C GLU A 141 -2.96 9.36 3.76
N TYR A 142 -3.09 8.42 4.69
CA TYR A 142 -2.79 8.60 6.09
C TYR A 142 -1.77 7.53 6.48
N ILE A 143 -0.65 7.97 7.04
CA ILE A 143 0.47 7.07 7.36
C ILE A 143 0.78 7.19 8.84
N TRP A 144 0.80 6.05 9.54
CA TRP A 144 1.16 5.95 10.95
C TRP A 144 2.20 4.87 11.19
N ASN A 145 3.13 5.13 12.11
CA ASN A 145 3.97 4.10 12.69
C ASN A 145 3.34 3.61 13.99
N VAL A 146 3.11 2.31 14.08
CA VAL A 146 2.38 1.67 15.17
C VAL A 146 3.28 0.69 15.88
N ASN A 147 3.43 0.86 17.18
CA ASN A 147 4.05 -0.13 18.03
C ASN A 147 2.98 -1.07 18.57
N ILE A 148 2.95 -2.32 18.08
CA ILE A 148 1.94 -3.29 18.51
C ILE A 148 2.08 -3.75 19.96
N GLN A 149 3.23 -3.51 20.60
CA GLN A 149 3.47 -3.89 22.00
C GLN A 149 3.03 -2.81 22.98
N THR A 150 3.25 -1.54 22.64
CA THR A 150 2.90 -0.39 23.50
C THR A 150 1.60 0.28 23.09
N GLU A 151 1.03 -0.11 21.95
CA GLU A 151 -0.12 0.55 21.31
C GLU A 151 0.15 2.02 20.94
N GLU A 152 1.42 2.43 20.91
CA GLU A 152 1.83 3.78 20.53
C GLU A 152 1.63 3.99 19.03
N ILE A 153 1.01 5.13 18.68
CA ILE A 153 0.73 5.54 17.30
C ILE A 153 1.43 6.86 17.03
N ILE A 154 2.25 6.91 15.98
CA ILE A 154 3.01 8.09 15.60
C ILE A 154 2.59 8.51 14.18
N PRO A 155 2.00 9.70 13.97
CA PRO A 155 1.62 10.14 12.65
C PRO A 155 2.86 10.50 11.82
N VAL A 156 2.99 9.88 10.65
CA VAL A 156 4.13 10.07 9.75
C VAL A 156 3.89 11.24 8.80
N ASN A 157 2.65 11.42 8.32
CA ASN A 157 2.29 12.50 7.39
C ASN A 157 1.30 13.52 7.99
N ASP A 158 1.14 14.66 7.31
CA ASP A 158 0.33 15.78 7.80
C ASP A 158 -1.16 15.44 7.92
N ASP A 159 -1.69 14.62 7.01
CA ASP A 159 -3.09 14.24 7.05
C ASP A 159 -3.38 13.28 8.21
N ALA A 160 -2.49 12.31 8.50
CA ALA A 160 -2.56 11.49 9.70
C ALA A 160 -2.52 12.34 10.97
N ARG A 161 -1.60 13.31 11.03
CA ARG A 161 -1.46 14.22 12.18
C ARG A 161 -2.71 15.07 12.40
N LYS A 162 -3.30 15.62 11.34
CA LYS A 162 -4.55 16.39 11.44
C LYS A 162 -5.68 15.53 12.01
N MET A 163 -5.80 14.28 11.55
CA MET A 163 -6.85 13.39 12.03
C MET A 163 -6.64 12.99 13.48
N MET A 164 -5.41 12.69 13.91
CA MET A 164 -5.12 12.45 15.33
C MET A 164 -5.45 13.67 16.18
N ASN A 165 -5.05 14.87 15.75
CA ASN A 165 -5.39 16.11 16.47
C ASN A 165 -6.91 16.32 16.61
N ILE A 166 -7.71 15.94 15.60
CA ILE A 166 -9.18 16.03 15.68
C ILE A 166 -9.69 15.12 16.80
N VAL A 167 -9.23 13.88 16.83
CA VAL A 167 -9.61 12.89 17.85
C VAL A 167 -9.13 13.31 19.25
N ASP A 168 -7.94 13.90 19.34
CA ASP A 168 -7.33 14.26 20.63
C ASP A 168 -7.93 15.51 21.29
N PHE A 169 -8.45 16.45 20.49
CA PHE A 169 -8.75 17.80 20.98
C PHE A 169 -10.11 18.38 20.59
N TYR A 170 -10.86 17.75 19.68
CA TYR A 170 -12.05 18.37 19.06
C TYR A 170 -13.32 17.51 19.19
N ASP A 171 -13.40 16.71 20.26
CA ASP A 171 -14.55 15.88 20.63
C ASP A 171 -15.88 16.66 20.74
#